data_AF-A0A068Y0C4-F1
#
_entry.id   AF-A0A068Y0C4-F1
#
_cell.length_a   1.000
_cell.length_b   1.000
_cell.length_c   1.000
_cell.angle_alpha   90.00
_cell.angle_beta   90.00
_cell.angle_gamma   90.00
#
_symmetry.space_group_name_H-M   'P 1'
#
loop_
_entity.id
_entity.type
_entity.pdbx_description
1 polymer ?
#
loop_
_entity_poly.entity_id
_entity_poly.type
_entity_poly.pdbx_seq_one_letter_code
_entity_poly.pdbx_strand_id
1 'polypeptide(L)'
;MLATLRVIAKLLCLLAICLLFGYTWNAFRFTIFRTPITPLHTSPTYCRWPPATPDEIRTEKNTYNFTLCIRLHSNASANDSITTYPIQSLFNVEANGTWVSFKTIGECPRSVWKQAIYPNVYRTYPQDVPMQKVVEAIKSGSPVSVMPNYNFPIHIWNTSKSVCSNGTQYDLVVVVKSGILAWERRRLFRAFMQHQKDLNPNTKLGIVFSLGIPRQHGGRIFNRDGHTTVLEGPFGDLMDAYNGRDGEVMQKIEREMWRYDDIVLADYEDTYINLTWKTVTNLRWISAFCDKVHNDVFMIIDDDHRMDVAMLMKFLASIPRDKKRTSIFGRIANGDGAYRSPLSKLYLSFREIPWDVMCAYPRGFSQLIGADIVDDMAIGSAYTRYNYVHEDVYLGLLSFKLGIPLHHVNTMFDHGEYKFRSRQNSDVMVAHSSYWGNT
;
A
#
# COMPACT_ATOMS: atom_id res chain seq x y z
N MET A 1 22.25 15.17 -72.22
CA MET A 1 22.56 16.00 -71.04
C MET A 1 21.36 16.78 -70.49
N LEU A 2 20.52 17.43 -71.33
CA LEU A 2 19.35 18.18 -70.82
C LEU A 2 18.21 17.33 -70.22
N ALA A 3 17.99 16.10 -70.72
CA ALA A 3 16.91 15.24 -70.23
C ALA A 3 17.16 14.72 -68.81
N THR A 4 18.42 14.39 -68.49
CA THR A 4 18.84 13.90 -67.16
C THR A 4 18.75 14.99 -66.09
N LEU A 5 19.08 16.24 -66.41
CA LEU A 5 18.91 17.37 -65.48
C LEU A 5 17.43 17.64 -65.15
N ARG A 6 16.50 17.48 -66.10
CA ARG A 6 15.06 17.68 -65.86
C ARG A 6 14.47 16.61 -64.94
N VAL A 7 14.98 15.38 -64.99
CA VAL A 7 14.53 14.28 -64.11
C VAL A 7 15.04 14.50 -62.69
N ILE A 8 16.31 14.90 -62.53
CA ILE A 8 16.90 15.21 -61.22
C ILE A 8 16.20 16.39 -60.55
N ALA A 9 15.87 17.45 -61.32
CA ALA A 9 15.13 18.60 -60.80
C ALA A 9 13.71 18.22 -60.32
N LYS A 10 13.02 17.31 -61.03
CA LYS A 10 11.70 16.80 -60.61
C LYS A 10 11.79 15.95 -59.34
N LEU A 11 12.80 15.10 -59.22
CA LEU A 11 13.05 14.27 -58.03
C LEU A 11 13.38 15.11 -56.79
N LEU A 12 14.22 16.13 -56.94
CA LEU A 12 14.54 17.06 -55.84
C LEU A 12 13.32 17.88 -55.40
N CYS A 13 12.46 18.29 -56.34
CA CYS A 13 11.21 18.99 -56.04
C CYS A 13 10.22 18.09 -55.29
N LEU A 14 10.08 16.82 -55.68
CA LEU A 14 9.27 15.82 -54.98
C LEU A 14 9.80 15.55 -53.56
N LEU A 15 11.12 15.45 -53.37
CA LEU A 15 11.74 15.29 -52.06
C LEU A 15 11.50 16.51 -51.15
N ALA A 16 11.58 17.73 -51.69
CA ALA A 16 11.29 18.95 -50.96
C ALA A 16 9.82 19.04 -50.54
N ILE A 17 8.88 18.64 -51.42
CA ILE A 17 7.44 18.59 -51.11
C ILE A 17 7.15 17.54 -50.02
N CYS A 18 7.78 16.35 -50.08
CA CYS A 18 7.63 15.32 -49.04
C CYS A 18 8.20 15.77 -47.68
N LEU A 19 9.33 16.49 -47.67
CA LEU A 19 9.90 17.05 -46.44
C LEU A 19 9.04 18.18 -45.86
N LEU A 20 8.44 19.02 -46.70
CA LEU A 20 7.47 20.06 -46.28
C LEU A 20 6.19 19.45 -45.72
N PHE A 21 5.64 18.40 -46.35
CA PHE A 21 4.48 17.67 -45.82
C PHE A 21 4.80 16.90 -44.54
N GLY A 22 6.01 16.33 -44.41
CA GLY A 22 6.46 15.69 -43.17
C GLY A 22 6.62 16.68 -42.01
N TYR A 23 7.10 17.90 -42.28
CA TYR A 23 7.21 18.96 -41.29
C TYR A 23 5.85 19.55 -40.90
N THR A 24 4.94 19.75 -41.86
CA THR A 24 3.60 20.28 -41.56
C THR A 24 2.73 19.23 -40.86
N TRP A 25 2.89 17.93 -41.16
CA TRP A 25 2.22 16.84 -40.44
C TRP A 25 2.73 16.65 -39.01
N ASN A 26 4.04 16.82 -38.77
CA ASN A 26 4.60 16.83 -37.41
C ASN A 26 4.22 18.10 -36.63
N ALA A 27 4.09 19.25 -37.30
CA ALA A 27 3.57 20.47 -36.68
C ALA A 27 2.08 20.35 -36.34
N PHE A 28 1.28 19.65 -37.15
CA PHE A 28 -0.15 19.43 -36.91
C PHE A 28 -0.44 18.39 -35.82
N ARG A 29 0.50 17.49 -35.49
CA ARG A 29 0.37 16.61 -34.31
C ARG A 29 0.53 17.35 -32.97
N PHE A 30 0.98 18.61 -32.98
CA PHE A 30 1.18 19.42 -31.76
C PHE A 30 0.10 20.49 -31.51
N THR A 31 -0.92 20.58 -32.34
CA THR A 31 -2.03 21.53 -32.18
C THR A 31 -3.39 20.83 -32.27
N ILE A 32 -3.58 19.82 -31.42
CA ILE A 32 -4.94 19.45 -30.99
C ILE A 32 -5.40 20.56 -30.05
N PHE A 33 -6.58 21.12 -30.32
CA PHE A 33 -7.32 22.07 -29.49
C PHE A 33 -7.24 21.69 -28.00
N ARG A 34 -6.26 22.27 -27.29
CA ARG A 34 -6.38 22.52 -25.86
C ARG A 34 -7.35 23.69 -25.75
N THR A 35 -8.61 23.40 -25.50
CA THR A 35 -9.35 24.31 -24.63
C THR A 35 -8.48 24.47 -23.39
N PRO A 36 -8.07 25.69 -23.02
CA PRO A 36 -7.38 25.88 -21.75
C PRO A 36 -8.43 25.60 -20.68
N ILE A 37 -8.49 24.36 -20.20
CA ILE A 37 -8.90 24.14 -18.83
C ILE A 37 -7.79 24.80 -18.03
N THR A 38 -8.01 26.05 -17.67
CA THR A 38 -7.24 26.72 -16.62
C THR A 38 -7.29 25.79 -15.42
N PRO A 39 -6.17 25.18 -14.99
CA PRO A 39 -6.15 24.55 -13.68
C PRO A 39 -6.37 25.68 -12.70
N LEU A 40 -7.48 25.62 -11.97
CA LEU A 40 -7.74 26.56 -10.90
C LEU A 40 -6.65 26.30 -9.84
N HIS A 41 -5.57 27.07 -9.91
CA HIS A 41 -4.52 27.05 -8.91
C HIS A 41 -5.12 27.58 -7.61
N THR A 42 -5.30 26.69 -6.64
CA THR A 42 -5.23 27.09 -5.25
C THR A 42 -4.28 26.11 -4.58
N SER A 43 -3.25 26.63 -3.88
CA SER A 43 -2.75 25.97 -2.66
C SER A 43 -3.97 25.41 -1.95
N PRO A 44 -4.03 24.09 -1.61
CA PRO A 44 -5.29 23.40 -1.36
C PRO A 44 -6.13 24.26 -0.42
N THR A 45 -7.21 24.82 -0.97
CA THR A 45 -8.06 25.78 -0.25
C THR A 45 -8.58 25.11 1.04
N TYR A 46 -8.62 23.78 1.05
CA TYR A 46 -8.87 22.92 2.19
C TYR A 46 -7.79 21.83 2.33
N CYS A 47 -7.00 21.94 3.39
CA CYS A 47 -5.99 20.96 3.77
C CYS A 47 -6.64 19.87 4.64
N ARG A 48 -7.23 18.84 4.01
CA ARG A 48 -7.98 17.76 4.67
C ARG A 48 -7.74 16.40 4.01
N TRP A 49 -8.11 15.32 4.69
CA TRP A 49 -8.12 13.97 4.13
C TRP A 49 -9.34 13.16 4.61
N PRO A 50 -10.03 12.38 3.75
CA PRO A 50 -9.78 12.20 2.31
C PRO A 50 -10.10 13.47 1.50
N PRO A 51 -9.55 13.61 0.29
CA PRO A 51 -10.02 14.63 -0.65
C PRO A 51 -11.49 14.38 -1.03
N ALA A 52 -12.26 15.42 -1.38
CA ALA A 52 -13.63 15.22 -1.89
C ALA A 52 -13.62 14.52 -3.24
N THR A 53 -12.65 14.86 -4.09
CA THR A 53 -12.44 14.23 -5.38
C THR A 53 -10.95 13.99 -5.57
N PRO A 54 -10.55 12.94 -6.32
CA PRO A 54 -9.14 12.72 -6.64
C PRO A 54 -8.44 13.93 -7.29
N ASP A 55 -9.19 14.85 -7.90
CA ASP A 55 -8.64 16.05 -8.52
C ASP A 55 -8.06 17.06 -7.51
N GLU A 56 -8.52 17.07 -6.25
CA GLU A 56 -7.94 17.93 -5.19
C GLU A 56 -6.48 17.58 -4.88
N ILE A 57 -6.06 16.35 -5.19
CA ILE A 57 -4.68 15.87 -4.98
C ILE A 57 -3.94 15.62 -6.29
N ARG A 58 -4.51 16.03 -7.44
CA ARG A 58 -3.88 15.88 -8.75
C ARG A 58 -2.78 16.93 -8.93
N THR A 59 -1.63 16.50 -9.45
CA THR A 59 -0.49 17.37 -9.75
C THR A 59 -0.53 17.91 -11.19
N GLU A 60 0.28 18.92 -11.49
CA GLU A 60 0.45 19.47 -12.85
C GLU A 60 0.91 18.43 -13.88
N LYS A 61 1.57 17.35 -13.43
CA LYS A 61 2.06 16.26 -14.28
C LYS A 61 1.01 15.15 -14.47
N ASN A 62 -0.24 15.40 -14.09
CA ASN A 62 -1.32 14.42 -14.15
C ASN A 62 -1.06 13.15 -13.30
N THR A 63 -0.27 13.30 -12.24
CA THR A 63 -0.07 12.31 -11.16
C THR A 63 -0.88 12.71 -9.93
N TYR A 64 -0.86 11.94 -8.84
CA TYR A 64 -1.54 12.29 -7.59
C TYR A 64 -0.57 12.34 -6.42
N ASN A 65 -0.67 13.36 -5.58
CA ASN A 65 0.14 13.50 -4.36
C ASN A 65 -0.61 12.88 -3.17
N PHE A 66 -0.08 11.77 -2.67
CA PHE A 66 -0.65 11.04 -1.53
C PHE A 66 -0.02 11.46 -0.20
N THR A 67 0.82 12.48 -0.18
CA THR A 67 1.29 13.10 1.05
C THR A 67 0.15 13.85 1.71
N LEU A 68 -0.16 13.55 2.98
CA LEU A 68 -1.28 14.20 3.64
C LEU A 68 -1.00 15.70 3.83
N CYS A 69 -1.92 16.56 3.42
CA CYS A 69 -1.86 17.97 3.78
C CYS A 69 -2.32 18.11 5.23
N ILE A 70 -1.45 18.62 6.12
CA ILE A 70 -1.75 18.80 7.54
C ILE A 70 -1.24 20.16 8.01
N ARG A 71 -2.05 20.87 8.81
CA ARG A 71 -1.72 22.19 9.39
C ARG A 71 -1.50 22.06 10.88
N LEU A 72 -0.48 22.73 11.41
CA LEU A 72 -0.22 22.80 12.85
C LEU A 72 -0.93 24.02 13.46
N HIS A 73 -1.47 23.91 14.68
CA HIS A 73 -1.93 25.09 15.42
C HIS A 73 -0.79 26.10 15.61
N SER A 74 -1.09 27.40 15.47
CA SER A 74 -0.11 28.48 15.67
C SER A 74 0.56 28.47 17.05
N ASN A 75 -0.12 27.90 18.04
CA ASN A 75 0.34 27.86 19.43
C ASN A 75 0.88 26.48 19.84
N ALA A 76 0.95 25.50 18.93
CA ALA A 76 1.46 24.18 19.25
C ALA A 76 2.98 24.25 19.45
N SER A 77 3.46 23.71 20.57
CA SER A 77 4.88 23.60 20.86
C SER A 77 5.44 22.27 20.36
N ALA A 78 6.73 22.22 20.02
CA ALA A 78 7.39 20.95 19.67
C ALA A 78 7.33 19.91 20.82
N ASN A 79 7.16 20.38 22.07
CA ASN A 79 7.09 19.54 23.27
C ASN A 79 5.69 18.94 23.53
N ASP A 80 4.62 19.45 22.90
CA ASP A 80 3.25 18.94 23.08
C ASP A 80 3.06 17.51 22.51
N SER A 81 4.10 16.98 21.85
CA SER A 81 4.13 15.70 21.14
C SER A 81 4.62 14.51 21.97
N ILE A 82 5.11 14.74 23.20
CA ILE A 82 5.80 13.70 23.98
C ILE A 82 4.87 13.14 25.05
N THR A 83 4.15 12.08 24.70
CA THR A 83 3.45 11.28 25.72
C THR A 83 4.48 10.55 26.58
N THR A 84 4.30 10.63 27.90
CA THR A 84 5.13 9.94 28.89
C THR A 84 4.30 8.95 29.67
N TYR A 85 4.96 7.89 30.12
CA TYR A 85 4.36 6.77 30.81
C TYR A 85 5.15 6.47 32.08
N PRO A 86 4.48 6.18 33.21
CA PRO A 86 5.18 5.67 34.37
C PRO A 86 5.75 4.29 34.03
N ILE A 87 7.03 4.06 34.33
CA ILE A 87 7.75 2.86 33.86
C ILE A 87 7.05 1.55 34.28
N GLN A 88 6.46 1.53 35.48
CA GLN A 88 5.69 0.40 36.02
C GLN A 88 4.37 0.09 35.29
N SER A 89 3.86 1.02 34.48
CA SER A 89 2.71 0.73 33.60
C SER A 89 3.11 -0.07 32.36
N LEU A 90 4.40 -0.10 32.04
CA LEU A 90 4.96 -0.69 30.83
C LEU A 90 5.81 -1.92 31.12
N PHE A 91 6.38 -2.02 32.33
CA PHE A 91 7.26 -3.11 32.73
C PHE A 91 6.95 -3.55 34.17
N ASN A 92 7.07 -4.85 34.45
CA ASN A 92 6.95 -5.41 35.80
C ASN A 92 8.22 -5.16 36.63
N VAL A 93 8.52 -3.89 36.92
CA VAL A 93 9.72 -3.45 37.67
C VAL A 93 9.33 -2.63 38.92
N GLU A 94 10.21 -2.59 39.92
CA GLU A 94 9.99 -1.76 41.11
C GLU A 94 10.05 -0.25 40.76
N ALA A 95 9.15 0.53 41.36
CA ALA A 95 8.89 1.90 40.97
C ALA A 95 9.76 2.92 41.74
N ASN A 96 10.55 3.72 41.00
CA ASN A 96 11.33 4.86 41.54
C ASN A 96 10.84 6.21 40.99
N GLY A 97 9.54 6.35 40.70
CA GLY A 97 8.98 7.60 40.15
C GLY A 97 9.46 7.94 38.73
N THR A 98 9.99 6.96 37.99
CA THR A 98 10.54 7.16 36.64
C THR A 98 9.45 7.17 35.57
N TRP A 99 9.51 8.19 34.70
CA TRP A 99 8.65 8.33 33.54
C TRP A 99 9.47 8.21 32.25
N VAL A 100 8.95 7.48 31.28
CA VAL A 100 9.61 7.25 29.99
C VAL A 100 8.71 7.72 28.85
N SER A 101 9.33 8.20 27.78
CA SER A 101 8.65 8.52 26.51
C SER A 101 9.09 7.54 25.44
N PHE A 102 8.46 7.58 24.26
CA PHE A 102 8.94 6.82 23.10
C PHE A 102 10.41 7.12 22.75
N LYS A 103 10.92 8.33 23.08
CA LYS A 103 12.31 8.74 22.80
C LYS A 103 13.30 8.09 23.76
N THR A 104 12.93 7.99 25.05
CA THR A 104 13.85 7.53 26.12
C THR A 104 13.67 6.05 26.43
N ILE A 105 12.52 5.45 26.13
CA ILE A 105 12.26 4.03 26.46
C ILE A 105 13.20 3.06 25.73
N GLY A 106 13.70 3.44 24.55
CA GLY A 106 14.68 2.65 23.80
C GLY A 106 16.02 2.48 24.52
N GLU A 107 16.34 3.36 25.47
CA GLU A 107 17.57 3.32 26.27
C GLU A 107 17.49 2.32 27.43
N CYS A 108 16.29 1.83 27.74
CA CYS A 108 16.10 0.83 28.80
C CYS A 108 16.90 -0.45 28.49
N PRO A 109 17.62 -1.01 29.48
CA PRO A 109 18.42 -2.21 29.25
C PRO A 109 17.53 -3.41 28.90
N ARG A 110 18.12 -4.42 28.25
CA ARG A 110 17.38 -5.62 27.83
C ARG A 110 16.73 -6.38 28.99
N SER A 111 17.28 -6.31 30.20
CA SER A 111 16.67 -6.89 31.40
C SER A 111 15.30 -6.28 31.74
N VAL A 112 15.10 -5.00 31.45
CA VAL A 112 13.81 -4.30 31.63
C VAL A 112 12.85 -4.71 30.51
N TRP A 113 13.30 -4.73 29.26
CA TRP A 113 12.46 -5.14 28.12
C TRP A 113 11.93 -6.57 28.21
N LYS A 114 12.66 -7.49 28.86
CA LYS A 114 12.19 -8.85 29.15
C LYS A 114 10.98 -8.88 30.10
N GLN A 115 10.73 -7.81 30.82
CA GLN A 115 9.64 -7.66 31.79
C GLN A 115 8.49 -6.80 31.24
N ALA A 116 8.46 -6.57 29.92
CA ALA A 116 7.43 -5.76 29.27
C ALA A 116 6.02 -6.31 29.53
N ILE A 117 5.09 -5.39 29.82
CA ILE A 117 3.67 -5.65 30.03
C ILE A 117 2.98 -5.48 28.69
N TYR A 118 2.41 -6.57 28.17
CA TYR A 118 1.62 -6.56 26.95
C TYR A 118 0.13 -6.46 27.28
N PRO A 119 -0.67 -5.66 26.54
CA PRO A 119 -0.31 -4.88 25.36
C PRO A 119 0.20 -3.45 25.67
N ASN A 120 0.35 -3.08 26.94
CA ASN A 120 0.66 -1.70 27.35
C ASN A 120 1.89 -1.12 26.66
N VAL A 121 2.94 -1.94 26.50
CA VAL A 121 4.20 -1.50 25.85
C VAL A 121 4.01 -1.05 24.40
N TYR A 122 2.98 -1.53 23.69
CA TYR A 122 2.73 -1.10 22.31
C TYR A 122 2.28 0.36 22.22
N ARG A 123 1.72 0.91 23.30
CA ARG A 123 1.31 2.34 23.37
C ARG A 123 2.51 3.27 23.22
N THR A 124 3.71 2.80 23.54
CA THR A 124 4.92 3.62 23.40
C THR A 124 5.46 3.66 21.98
N TYR A 125 4.79 3.03 21.01
CA TYR A 125 5.25 3.06 19.63
C TYR A 125 5.23 4.48 19.08
N PRO A 126 6.36 5.01 18.56
CA PRO A 126 6.41 6.33 17.97
C PRO A 126 5.36 6.48 16.85
N GLN A 127 4.60 7.57 16.74
CA GLN A 127 4.46 8.76 17.57
C GLN A 127 3.12 8.63 18.30
N ASP A 128 3.12 8.53 19.62
CA ASP A 128 1.88 8.36 20.39
C ASP A 128 1.20 9.71 20.59
N VAL A 129 0.02 9.87 19.99
CA VAL A 129 -0.77 11.10 19.96
C VAL A 129 -2.23 10.74 20.22
N PRO A 130 -3.09 11.69 20.63
CA PRO A 130 -4.53 11.47 20.71
C PRO A 130 -5.11 11.24 19.31
N MET A 131 -4.97 10.01 18.81
CA MET A 131 -5.15 9.66 17.39
C MET A 131 -6.56 9.99 16.91
N GLN A 132 -7.59 9.72 17.72
CA GLN A 132 -8.96 10.05 17.40
C GLN A 132 -9.14 11.56 17.12
N LYS A 133 -8.60 12.44 17.98
CA LYS A 133 -8.68 13.90 17.79
C LYS A 133 -7.91 14.36 16.55
N VAL A 134 -6.74 13.75 16.29
CA VAL A 134 -5.92 14.03 15.12
C VAL A 134 -6.66 13.64 13.83
N VAL A 135 -7.28 12.46 13.82
CA VAL A 135 -8.10 11.98 12.70
C VAL A 135 -9.29 12.89 12.45
N GLU A 136 -10.05 13.25 13.49
CA GLU A 136 -11.19 14.19 13.39
C GLU A 136 -10.76 15.57 12.87
N ALA A 137 -9.62 16.09 13.34
CA ALA A 137 -9.07 17.36 12.87
C ALA A 137 -8.69 17.30 11.39
N ILE A 138 -7.95 16.28 10.96
CA ILE A 138 -7.51 16.13 9.56
C ILE A 138 -8.71 15.90 8.63
N LYS A 139 -9.71 15.11 9.04
CA LYS A 139 -10.95 14.90 8.28
C LYS A 139 -11.73 16.19 8.08
N SER A 140 -11.83 17.04 9.11
CA SER A 140 -12.48 18.35 9.02
C SER A 140 -11.62 19.44 8.39
N GLY A 141 -10.36 19.15 8.09
CA GLY A 141 -9.36 20.13 7.63
C GLY A 141 -8.91 21.12 8.70
N SER A 142 -9.23 20.86 9.97
CA SER A 142 -8.77 21.67 11.10
C SER A 142 -7.28 21.45 11.38
N PRO A 143 -6.57 22.43 11.96
CA PRO A 143 -5.20 22.22 12.41
C PRO A 143 -5.11 21.13 13.49
N VAL A 144 -3.98 20.42 13.52
CA VAL A 144 -3.65 19.42 14.55
C VAL A 144 -2.78 20.04 15.63
N SER A 145 -2.75 19.41 16.82
CA SER A 145 -1.83 19.76 17.90
C SER A 145 -0.40 19.27 17.66
N VAL A 146 -0.21 18.24 16.82
CA VAL A 146 1.10 17.64 16.57
C VAL A 146 1.23 17.23 15.11
N MET A 147 2.33 17.64 14.46
CA MET A 147 2.66 17.21 13.10
C MET A 147 3.05 15.72 13.06
N PRO A 148 2.71 14.99 11.98
CA PRO A 148 3.15 13.62 11.81
C PRO A 148 4.64 13.51 11.49
N ASN A 149 5.33 12.57 12.12
CA ASN A 149 6.75 12.27 11.85
C ASN A 149 6.95 11.32 10.65
N TYR A 150 5.89 10.65 10.19
CA TYR A 150 5.96 9.59 9.17
C TYR A 150 5.09 9.92 7.96
N ASN A 151 4.78 11.19 7.71
CA ASN A 151 4.07 11.60 6.49
C ASN A 151 5.05 11.75 5.32
N PHE A 152 5.72 10.67 4.91
CA PHE A 152 6.68 10.75 3.84
C PHE A 152 6.00 10.99 2.48
N PRO A 153 6.69 11.65 1.53
CA PRO A 153 6.16 11.87 0.20
C PRO A 153 5.85 10.55 -0.52
N ILE A 154 4.65 10.45 -1.07
CA ILE A 154 4.22 9.34 -1.95
C ILE A 154 3.44 9.96 -3.11
N HIS A 155 3.77 9.57 -4.33
CA HIS A 155 3.03 9.95 -5.53
C HIS A 155 2.52 8.71 -6.26
N ILE A 156 1.27 8.76 -6.70
CA ILE A 156 0.74 7.82 -7.68
C ILE A 156 1.00 8.37 -9.06
N TRP A 157 1.85 7.70 -9.84
CA TRP A 157 2.13 8.09 -11.22
C TRP A 157 0.96 7.78 -12.15
N ASN A 158 0.25 6.69 -11.88
CA ASN A 158 -0.91 6.29 -12.66
C ASN A 158 -1.76 5.29 -11.87
N THR A 159 -3.05 5.24 -12.17
CA THR A 159 -4.03 4.36 -11.55
C THR A 159 -5.07 3.94 -12.58
N SER A 160 -5.79 2.85 -12.29
CA SER A 160 -6.96 2.43 -13.07
C SER A 160 -7.94 3.59 -13.30
N LYS A 161 -8.47 3.68 -14.52
CA LYS A 161 -9.54 4.61 -14.89
C LYS A 161 -10.93 3.97 -14.77
N SER A 162 -10.98 2.65 -14.63
CA SER A 162 -12.23 1.87 -14.53
C SER A 162 -12.58 1.50 -13.09
N VAL A 163 -11.60 1.10 -12.27
CA VAL A 163 -11.83 0.70 -10.87
C VAL A 163 -11.74 1.93 -9.96
N CYS A 164 -12.72 2.08 -9.08
CA CYS A 164 -12.85 3.24 -8.19
C CYS A 164 -12.84 4.59 -8.93
N SER A 165 -13.46 4.63 -10.12
CA SER A 165 -13.77 5.86 -10.85
C SER A 165 -15.25 6.22 -10.74
N ASN A 166 -15.57 7.50 -11.00
CA ASN A 166 -16.93 8.03 -10.88
C ASN A 166 -17.95 7.19 -11.64
N GLY A 167 -18.98 6.71 -10.94
CA GLY A 167 -20.11 5.99 -11.51
C GLY A 167 -20.01 4.47 -11.52
N THR A 168 -18.88 3.89 -11.08
CA THR A 168 -18.73 2.42 -11.04
C THR A 168 -18.90 1.89 -9.62
N GLN A 169 -20.07 1.35 -9.32
CA GLN A 169 -20.32 0.62 -8.07
C GLN A 169 -19.77 -0.81 -8.16
N TYR A 170 -19.15 -1.30 -7.09
CA TYR A 170 -18.65 -2.67 -6.97
C TYR A 170 -19.21 -3.30 -5.69
N ASP A 171 -19.36 -4.62 -5.68
CA ASP A 171 -19.68 -5.38 -4.46
C ASP A 171 -18.43 -5.59 -3.60
N LEU A 172 -17.27 -5.69 -4.26
CA LEU A 172 -15.96 -5.77 -3.62
C LEU A 172 -14.90 -5.19 -4.54
N VAL A 173 -14.04 -4.34 -3.97
CA VAL A 173 -12.79 -3.92 -4.60
C VAL A 173 -11.62 -4.65 -3.95
N VAL A 174 -10.77 -5.23 -4.80
CA VAL A 174 -9.62 -6.06 -4.46
C VAL A 174 -8.34 -5.37 -4.93
N VAL A 175 -7.47 -5.05 -3.99
CA VAL A 175 -6.12 -4.53 -4.24
C VAL A 175 -5.13 -5.67 -4.08
N VAL A 176 -4.55 -6.11 -5.19
CA VAL A 176 -3.58 -7.19 -5.25
C VAL A 176 -2.17 -6.63 -5.08
N LYS A 177 -1.51 -6.92 -3.96
CA LYS A 177 -0.09 -6.63 -3.76
C LYS A 177 0.71 -7.52 -4.72
N SER A 178 1.39 -6.91 -5.68
CA SER A 178 2.23 -7.62 -6.65
C SER A 178 3.56 -6.93 -6.84
N GLY A 179 4.65 -7.68 -7.00
CA GLY A 179 5.97 -7.09 -7.24
C GLY A 179 6.11 -6.57 -8.67
N ILE A 180 6.88 -5.50 -8.86
CA ILE A 180 7.13 -4.90 -10.17
C ILE A 180 7.60 -5.91 -11.25
N LEU A 181 8.39 -6.93 -10.86
CA LEU A 181 8.89 -8.00 -11.75
C LEU A 181 7.96 -9.23 -11.88
N ALA A 182 6.77 -9.20 -11.27
CA ALA A 182 5.86 -10.35 -11.15
C ALA A 182 4.83 -10.48 -12.29
N TRP A 183 5.20 -10.18 -13.54
CA TRP A 183 4.28 -10.19 -14.70
C TRP A 183 3.49 -11.49 -14.82
N GLU A 184 4.15 -12.63 -14.67
CA GLU A 184 3.51 -13.94 -14.80
C GLU A 184 2.51 -14.20 -13.68
N ARG A 185 2.81 -13.79 -12.44
CA ARG A 185 1.86 -13.91 -11.32
C ARG A 185 0.61 -13.08 -11.57
N ARG A 186 0.76 -11.84 -12.06
CA ARG A 186 -0.39 -11.00 -12.44
C ARG A 186 -1.20 -11.62 -13.57
N ARG A 187 -0.55 -12.17 -14.61
CA ARG A 187 -1.23 -12.89 -15.71
C ARG A 187 -2.06 -14.06 -15.18
N LEU A 188 -1.49 -14.89 -14.32
CA LEU A 188 -2.18 -16.03 -13.72
C LEU A 188 -3.30 -15.60 -12.76
N PHE A 189 -3.09 -14.51 -12.00
CA PHE A 189 -4.14 -13.96 -11.13
C PHE A 189 -5.33 -13.44 -11.96
N ARG A 190 -5.08 -12.72 -13.07
CA ARG A 190 -6.13 -12.27 -13.99
C ARG A 190 -6.93 -13.46 -14.56
N ALA A 191 -6.25 -14.52 -15.00
CA ALA A 191 -6.91 -15.72 -15.54
C ALA A 191 -7.81 -16.38 -14.48
N PHE A 192 -7.28 -16.59 -13.28
CA PHE A 192 -8.07 -17.13 -12.16
C PHE A 192 -9.29 -16.25 -11.84
N MET A 193 -9.11 -14.93 -11.80
CA MET A 193 -10.20 -14.02 -11.48
C MET A 193 -11.24 -13.92 -12.59
N GLN A 194 -10.87 -14.17 -13.85
CA GLN A 194 -11.85 -14.30 -14.93
C GLN A 194 -12.74 -15.50 -14.67
N HIS A 195 -12.17 -16.66 -14.35
CA HIS A 195 -12.93 -17.85 -14.00
C HIS A 195 -13.86 -17.62 -12.78
N GLN A 196 -13.37 -16.94 -11.74
CA GLN A 196 -14.20 -16.59 -10.58
C GLN A 196 -15.36 -15.65 -10.95
N LYS A 197 -15.17 -14.70 -11.87
CA LYS A 197 -16.26 -13.84 -12.39
C LYS A 197 -17.28 -14.65 -13.18
N ASP A 198 -16.84 -15.61 -13.98
CA ASP A 198 -17.74 -16.46 -14.77
C ASP A 198 -18.61 -17.34 -13.84
N LEU A 199 -18.06 -17.82 -12.73
CA LEU A 199 -18.80 -18.55 -11.70
C LEU A 199 -19.73 -17.67 -10.85
N ASN A 200 -19.47 -16.36 -10.78
CA ASN A 200 -20.19 -15.40 -9.95
C ASN A 200 -20.69 -14.20 -10.77
N PRO A 201 -21.54 -14.41 -11.80
CA PRO A 201 -21.89 -13.37 -12.77
C PRO A 201 -22.64 -12.17 -12.16
N ASN A 202 -23.26 -12.36 -11.00
CA ASN A 202 -24.00 -11.32 -10.27
C ASN A 202 -23.13 -10.56 -9.25
N THR A 203 -21.85 -10.92 -9.10
CA THR A 203 -20.91 -10.23 -8.20
C THR A 203 -19.98 -9.33 -9.01
N LYS A 204 -20.09 -8.02 -8.81
CA LYS A 204 -19.28 -7.03 -9.51
C LYS A 204 -17.99 -6.75 -8.75
N LEU A 205 -16.89 -7.29 -9.27
CA LEU A 205 -15.55 -7.16 -8.68
C LEU A 205 -14.70 -6.10 -9.38
N GLY A 206 -14.12 -5.19 -8.58
CA GLY A 206 -13.09 -4.25 -9.03
C GLY A 206 -11.72 -4.79 -8.61
N ILE A 207 -10.78 -4.93 -9.53
CA ILE A 207 -9.48 -5.55 -9.23
C ILE A 207 -8.38 -4.63 -9.74
N VAL A 208 -7.44 -4.28 -8.88
CA VAL A 208 -6.22 -3.55 -9.24
C VAL A 208 -5.00 -4.22 -8.63
N PHE A 209 -3.87 -4.17 -9.34
CA PHE A 209 -2.56 -4.55 -8.83
C PHE A 209 -1.84 -3.30 -8.31
N SER A 210 -1.29 -3.39 -7.10
CA SER A 210 -0.52 -2.31 -6.48
C SER A 210 0.98 -2.56 -6.63
N LEU A 211 1.65 -1.64 -7.31
CA LEU A 211 3.06 -1.71 -7.70
C LEU A 211 3.80 -0.46 -7.22
N GLY A 212 5.09 -0.64 -6.90
CA GLY A 212 6.04 0.46 -6.82
C GLY A 212 6.86 0.55 -8.12
N ILE A 213 8.00 1.24 -8.07
CA ILE A 213 8.96 1.36 -9.17
C ILE A 213 10.12 0.38 -9.03
N PRO A 214 10.80 -0.02 -10.13
CA PRO A 214 11.94 -0.92 -10.04
C PRO A 214 13.10 -0.31 -9.26
N ARG A 215 13.76 -1.16 -8.47
CA ARG A 215 15.07 -0.87 -7.90
C ARG A 215 16.09 -0.67 -9.02
N GLN A 216 16.76 0.49 -9.03
CA GLN A 216 17.76 0.81 -10.05
C GLN A 216 19.03 -0.02 -9.85
N HIS A 217 19.56 -0.06 -8.63
CA HIS A 217 20.82 -0.71 -8.31
C HIS A 217 20.80 -1.46 -6.97
N GLY A 218 21.67 -2.47 -6.84
CA GLY A 218 21.91 -3.21 -5.59
C GLY A 218 21.33 -4.62 -5.58
N GLY A 219 20.61 -5.02 -6.64
CA GLY A 219 20.07 -6.37 -6.82
C GLY A 219 19.32 -6.89 -5.59
N ARG A 220 19.58 -8.14 -5.21
CA ARG A 220 18.95 -8.79 -4.05
C ARG A 220 19.51 -8.39 -2.67
N ILE A 221 20.50 -7.48 -2.61
CA ILE A 221 21.24 -7.18 -1.38
C ILE A 221 20.68 -5.92 -0.71
N PHE A 222 20.41 -6.01 0.59
CA PHE A 222 19.88 -4.93 1.41
C PHE A 222 20.74 -4.73 2.65
N ASN A 223 20.76 -3.52 3.18
CA ASN A 223 21.29 -3.24 4.51
C ASN A 223 20.13 -2.97 5.46
N ARG A 224 20.09 -3.69 6.57
CA ARG A 224 19.10 -3.55 7.62
C ARG A 224 19.77 -3.40 8.97
N ASP A 225 19.74 -2.18 9.50
CA ASP A 225 20.42 -1.79 10.75
C ASP A 225 21.88 -2.29 10.83
N GLY A 226 22.66 -2.02 9.77
CA GLY A 226 24.06 -2.42 9.67
C GLY A 226 24.30 -3.87 9.24
N HIS A 227 23.25 -4.67 9.07
CA HIS A 227 23.37 -6.08 8.67
C HIS A 227 22.99 -6.27 7.20
N THR A 228 23.82 -7.02 6.48
CA THR A 228 23.50 -7.42 5.10
C THR A 228 22.39 -8.46 5.11
N THR A 229 21.27 -8.15 4.47
CA THR A 229 20.16 -9.07 4.21
C THR A 229 20.16 -9.43 2.73
N VAL A 230 20.04 -10.71 2.42
CA VAL A 230 19.98 -11.22 1.05
C VAL A 230 18.58 -11.77 0.80
N LEU A 231 17.88 -11.24 -0.19
CA LEU A 231 16.57 -11.77 -0.58
C LEU A 231 16.78 -13.02 -1.42
N GLU A 232 16.50 -14.19 -0.85
CA GLU A 232 16.63 -15.47 -1.53
C GLU A 232 15.44 -15.80 -2.45
N GLY A 233 15.64 -16.79 -3.33
CA GLY A 233 14.60 -17.34 -4.19
C GLY A 233 14.37 -16.55 -5.47
N PRO A 234 13.31 -16.92 -6.23
CA PRO A 234 13.13 -16.46 -7.61
C PRO A 234 13.02 -14.94 -7.76
N PHE A 235 12.46 -14.24 -6.76
CA PHE A 235 12.40 -12.78 -6.79
C PHE A 235 13.76 -12.14 -6.60
N GLY A 236 14.62 -12.68 -5.73
CA GLY A 236 16.01 -12.24 -5.62
C GLY A 236 16.78 -12.45 -6.92
N ASP A 237 16.57 -13.59 -7.58
CA ASP A 237 17.17 -13.87 -8.89
C ASP A 237 16.73 -12.88 -9.96
N LEU A 238 15.44 -12.53 -10.00
CA LEU A 238 14.93 -11.51 -10.90
C LEU A 238 15.49 -10.12 -10.59
N MET A 239 15.68 -9.77 -9.32
CA MET A 239 16.29 -8.48 -8.94
C MET A 239 17.72 -8.34 -9.48
N ASP A 240 18.51 -9.41 -9.43
CA ASP A 240 19.86 -9.40 -10.01
C ASP A 240 19.83 -9.35 -11.54
N ALA A 241 18.94 -10.14 -12.17
CA ALA A 241 18.81 -10.19 -13.62
C ALA A 241 18.38 -8.86 -14.26
N TYR A 242 17.64 -8.03 -13.51
CA TYR A 242 17.18 -6.71 -13.92
C TYR A 242 17.94 -5.54 -13.25
N ASN A 243 19.05 -5.81 -12.55
CA ASN A 243 19.86 -4.77 -11.93
C ASN A 243 20.39 -3.79 -12.99
N GLY A 244 20.08 -2.49 -12.85
CA GLY A 244 20.41 -1.45 -13.83
C GLY A 244 19.58 -1.48 -15.11
N ARG A 245 18.44 -2.19 -15.14
CA ARG A 245 17.54 -2.32 -16.31
C ARG A 245 16.15 -1.75 -16.04
N ASP A 246 16.05 -0.73 -15.18
CA ASP A 246 14.80 -0.10 -14.77
C ASP A 246 14.00 0.45 -15.97
N GLY A 247 14.66 1.03 -16.98
CA GLY A 247 13.99 1.50 -18.20
C GLY A 247 13.26 0.38 -18.97
N GLU A 248 13.84 -0.82 -19.04
CA GLU A 248 13.17 -1.97 -19.67
C GLU A 248 11.98 -2.46 -18.85
N VAL A 249 12.14 -2.52 -17.52
CA VAL A 249 11.06 -2.90 -16.60
C VAL A 249 9.90 -1.93 -16.76
N MET A 250 10.17 -0.63 -16.73
CA MET A 250 9.14 0.41 -16.89
C MET A 250 8.44 0.32 -18.24
N GLN A 251 9.16 0.09 -19.34
CA GLN A 251 8.54 -0.09 -20.67
C GLN A 251 7.61 -1.32 -20.72
N LYS A 252 7.92 -2.40 -20.00
CA LYS A 252 7.03 -3.56 -19.88
C LYS A 252 5.78 -3.23 -19.07
N ILE A 253 5.94 -2.47 -18.00
CA ILE A 253 4.84 -2.05 -17.11
C ILE A 253 3.91 -1.06 -17.81
N GLU A 254 4.42 -0.07 -18.52
CA GLU A 254 3.61 0.87 -19.30
C GLU A 254 2.73 0.15 -20.34
N ARG A 255 3.28 -0.87 -21.01
CA ARG A 255 2.52 -1.72 -21.94
C ARG A 255 1.44 -2.53 -21.22
N GLU A 256 1.75 -3.07 -20.06
CA GLU A 256 0.78 -3.81 -19.23
C GLU A 256 -0.37 -2.89 -18.79
N MET A 257 -0.06 -1.70 -18.29
CA MET A 257 -1.03 -0.70 -17.88
C MET A 257 -1.94 -0.27 -19.03
N TRP A 258 -1.36 -0.02 -20.20
CA TRP A 258 -2.13 0.30 -21.41
C TRP A 258 -3.07 -0.85 -21.81
N ARG A 259 -2.65 -2.10 -21.61
CA ARG A 259 -3.42 -3.28 -22.01
C ARG A 259 -4.57 -3.61 -21.06
N TYR A 260 -4.40 -3.43 -19.75
CA TYR A 260 -5.31 -3.97 -18.73
C TYR A 260 -6.03 -2.93 -17.86
N ASP A 261 -5.56 -1.68 -17.78
CA ASP A 261 -6.15 -0.61 -16.94
C ASP A 261 -6.38 -1.03 -15.47
N ASP A 262 -5.52 -1.88 -14.91
CA ASP A 262 -5.69 -2.50 -13.60
C ASP A 262 -4.47 -2.34 -12.69
N ILE A 263 -3.66 -1.30 -12.87
CA ILE A 263 -2.45 -1.05 -12.08
C ILE A 263 -2.54 0.29 -11.36
N VAL A 264 -2.24 0.27 -10.06
CA VAL A 264 -1.89 1.44 -9.26
C VAL A 264 -0.37 1.46 -9.13
N LEU A 265 0.28 2.44 -9.75
CA LEU A 265 1.75 2.57 -9.78
C LEU A 265 2.19 3.77 -8.95
N ALA A 266 2.99 3.50 -7.92
CA ALA A 266 3.49 4.49 -6.97
C ALA A 266 5.02 4.62 -6.99
N ASP A 267 5.54 5.75 -6.52
CA ASP A 267 6.94 6.18 -6.67
C ASP A 267 7.92 5.69 -5.58
N TYR A 268 7.63 4.57 -4.92
CA TYR A 268 8.57 3.91 -3.99
C TYR A 268 9.23 2.70 -4.63
N GLU A 269 10.45 2.38 -4.22
CA GLU A 269 11.15 1.18 -4.69
C GLU A 269 10.42 -0.11 -4.27
N ASP A 270 9.96 -0.90 -5.24
CA ASP A 270 9.12 -2.07 -5.03
C ASP A 270 9.95 -3.29 -4.62
N THR A 271 10.20 -3.40 -3.31
CA THR A 271 10.95 -4.51 -2.71
C THR A 271 10.22 -5.07 -1.50
N TYR A 272 10.58 -6.30 -1.12
CA TYR A 272 10.03 -6.94 0.09
C TYR A 272 10.20 -6.07 1.34
N ILE A 273 11.35 -5.40 1.48
CA ILE A 273 11.64 -4.52 2.63
C ILE A 273 10.75 -3.28 2.65
N ASN A 274 10.22 -2.88 1.49
CA ASN A 274 9.36 -1.69 1.32
C ASN A 274 7.86 -2.05 1.22
N LEU A 275 7.43 -3.27 1.56
CA LEU A 275 6.01 -3.65 1.53
C LEU A 275 5.10 -2.72 2.35
N THR A 276 5.65 -2.08 3.39
CA THR A 276 4.87 -1.15 4.21
C THR A 276 4.55 0.15 3.47
N TRP A 277 5.43 0.62 2.57
CA TRP A 277 5.10 1.72 1.65
C TRP A 277 3.92 1.34 0.75
N LYS A 278 3.91 0.11 0.26
CA LYS A 278 2.80 -0.44 -0.54
C LYS A 278 1.49 -0.48 0.25
N THR A 279 1.54 -0.92 1.50
CA THR A 279 0.36 -0.95 2.39
C THR A 279 -0.17 0.46 2.67
N VAL A 280 0.69 1.42 3.02
CA VAL A 280 0.31 2.82 3.20
C VAL A 280 -0.30 3.41 1.93
N THR A 281 0.31 3.12 0.77
CA THR A 281 -0.19 3.54 -0.53
C THR A 281 -1.57 2.96 -0.81
N ASN A 282 -1.81 1.68 -0.52
CA ASN A 282 -3.10 1.02 -0.72
C ASN A 282 -4.19 1.66 0.14
N LEU A 283 -3.90 1.90 1.42
CA LEU A 283 -4.85 2.55 2.34
C LEU A 283 -5.23 3.95 1.85
N ARG A 284 -4.24 4.75 1.44
CA ARG A 284 -4.47 6.09 0.88
C ARG A 284 -5.20 6.05 -0.46
N TRP A 285 -4.90 5.08 -1.31
CA TRP A 285 -5.59 4.91 -2.60
C TRP A 285 -7.06 4.58 -2.40
N ILE A 286 -7.36 3.58 -1.56
CA ILE A 286 -8.75 3.20 -1.25
C ILE A 286 -9.49 4.42 -0.65
N SER A 287 -8.86 5.11 0.30
CA SER A 287 -9.44 6.28 0.97
C SER A 287 -9.77 7.43 0.00
N ALA A 288 -8.89 7.73 -0.96
CA ALA A 288 -9.05 8.87 -1.87
C ALA A 288 -9.88 8.57 -3.13
N PHE A 289 -9.90 7.32 -3.62
CA PHE A 289 -10.53 6.98 -4.91
C PHE A 289 -11.82 6.18 -4.75
N CYS A 290 -11.89 5.28 -3.78
CA CYS A 290 -12.98 4.31 -3.73
C CYS A 290 -14.22 4.83 -3.00
N ASP A 291 -15.38 4.40 -3.49
CA ASP A 291 -16.68 4.72 -2.91
C ASP A 291 -16.95 3.92 -1.62
N LYS A 292 -16.67 4.55 -0.47
CA LYS A 292 -16.90 3.96 0.85
C LYS A 292 -18.38 3.94 1.27
N VAL A 293 -19.26 4.67 0.58
CA VAL A 293 -20.68 4.69 0.91
C VAL A 293 -21.34 3.39 0.46
N HIS A 294 -21.02 2.97 -0.77
CA HIS A 294 -21.62 1.78 -1.38
C HIS A 294 -20.79 0.50 -1.19
N ASN A 295 -19.48 0.59 -0.96
CA ASN A 295 -18.67 -0.56 -0.56
C ASN A 295 -18.67 -0.69 0.97
N ASP A 296 -18.90 -1.90 1.48
CA ASP A 296 -18.80 -2.16 2.93
C ASP A 296 -17.38 -2.55 3.36
N VAL A 297 -16.63 -3.19 2.46
CA VAL A 297 -15.31 -3.77 2.73
C VAL A 297 -14.44 -3.67 1.48
N PHE A 298 -13.14 -3.52 1.69
CA PHE A 298 -12.10 -3.61 0.69
C PHE A 298 -11.20 -4.81 0.99
N MET A 299 -10.73 -5.51 -0.04
CA MET A 299 -9.80 -6.63 0.13
C MET A 299 -8.40 -6.22 -0.31
N ILE A 300 -7.39 -6.55 0.48
CA ILE A 300 -5.98 -6.51 0.08
C ILE A 300 -5.46 -7.96 0.10
N ILE A 301 -4.81 -8.41 -0.96
CA ILE A 301 -4.35 -9.80 -1.11
C ILE A 301 -3.00 -9.88 -1.83
N ASP A 302 -2.17 -10.86 -1.50
CA ASP A 302 -0.92 -11.14 -2.24
C ASP A 302 -1.18 -11.84 -3.58
N ASP A 303 -0.31 -11.57 -4.57
CA ASP A 303 -0.43 -12.14 -5.92
C ASP A 303 -0.16 -13.65 -6.03
N ASP A 304 0.30 -14.29 -4.95
CA ASP A 304 0.43 -15.74 -4.82
C ASP A 304 -0.67 -16.38 -3.98
N HIS A 305 -1.67 -15.61 -3.53
CA HIS A 305 -2.89 -16.12 -2.93
C HIS A 305 -4.07 -15.98 -3.89
N ARG A 306 -5.11 -16.77 -3.68
CA ARG A 306 -6.36 -16.75 -4.43
C ARG A 306 -7.53 -16.88 -3.49
N MET A 307 -8.72 -16.55 -3.97
CA MET A 307 -9.96 -16.65 -3.20
C MET A 307 -11.10 -17.32 -3.97
N ASP A 308 -11.96 -18.03 -3.24
CA ASP A 308 -13.29 -18.42 -3.71
C ASP A 308 -14.24 -17.24 -3.46
N VAL A 309 -14.72 -16.64 -4.55
CA VAL A 309 -15.57 -15.44 -4.48
C VAL A 309 -16.93 -15.76 -3.86
N ALA A 310 -17.53 -16.92 -4.16
CA ALA A 310 -18.84 -17.28 -3.62
C ALA A 310 -18.79 -17.44 -2.09
N MET A 311 -17.75 -18.12 -1.61
CA MET A 311 -17.49 -18.28 -0.19
C MET A 311 -17.18 -16.96 0.50
N LEU A 312 -16.39 -16.10 -0.14
CA LEU A 312 -16.07 -14.77 0.38
C LEU A 312 -17.32 -13.91 0.53
N MET A 313 -18.18 -13.87 -0.49
CA MET A 313 -19.43 -13.09 -0.43
C MET A 313 -20.40 -13.66 0.62
N LYS A 314 -20.48 -15.00 0.76
CA LYS A 314 -21.26 -15.65 1.83
C LYS A 314 -20.75 -15.28 3.23
N PHE A 315 -19.42 -15.26 3.40
CA PHE A 315 -18.80 -14.82 4.65
C PHE A 315 -19.14 -13.36 4.96
N LEU A 316 -18.98 -12.46 3.99
CA LEU A 316 -19.30 -11.04 4.16
C LEU A 316 -20.78 -10.78 4.45
N ALA A 317 -21.69 -11.57 3.86
CA ALA A 317 -23.12 -11.50 4.13
C ALA A 317 -23.49 -12.00 5.55
N SER A 318 -22.67 -12.88 6.15
CA SER A 318 -22.90 -13.40 7.50
C SER A 318 -22.54 -12.42 8.63
N ILE A 319 -21.82 -11.34 8.32
CA ILE A 319 -21.35 -10.36 9.30
C ILE A 319 -22.30 -9.16 9.32
N PRO A 320 -22.74 -8.70 10.51
CA PRO A 320 -23.49 -7.45 10.66
C PRO A 320 -22.78 -6.28 9.98
N ARG A 321 -23.54 -5.43 9.26
CA ARG A 321 -22.97 -4.37 8.42
C ARG A 321 -22.09 -3.39 9.21
N ASP A 322 -22.51 -3.01 10.41
CA ASP A 322 -21.75 -2.15 11.32
C ASP A 322 -20.37 -2.76 11.62
N LYS A 323 -20.35 -3.99 12.14
CA LYS A 323 -19.11 -4.72 12.47
C LYS A 323 -18.22 -4.91 11.24
N LYS A 324 -18.82 -5.22 10.10
CA LYS A 324 -18.13 -5.39 8.82
C LYS A 324 -17.38 -4.12 8.39
N ARG A 325 -18.00 -2.94 8.58
CA ARG A 325 -17.44 -1.66 8.15
C ARG A 325 -16.45 -1.04 9.14
N THR A 326 -16.51 -1.44 10.41
CA THR A 326 -15.67 -0.87 11.49
C THR A 326 -14.56 -1.81 11.97
N SER A 327 -14.17 -2.83 11.20
CA SER A 327 -13.19 -3.83 11.65
C SER A 327 -12.34 -4.37 10.51
N ILE A 328 -11.27 -5.08 10.88
CA ILE A 328 -10.43 -5.82 9.95
C ILE A 328 -10.62 -7.32 10.17
N PHE A 329 -10.79 -8.07 9.08
CA PHE A 329 -10.94 -9.52 9.10
C PHE A 329 -9.76 -10.15 8.37
N GLY A 330 -9.20 -11.21 8.94
CA GLY A 330 -8.09 -11.94 8.35
C GLY A 330 -7.65 -13.14 9.18
N ARG A 331 -6.56 -13.78 8.76
CA ARG A 331 -5.87 -14.77 9.59
C ARG A 331 -5.05 -14.05 10.65
N ILE A 332 -5.60 -13.85 11.84
CA ILE A 332 -4.93 -13.10 12.92
C ILE A 332 -3.79 -13.92 13.53
N ALA A 333 -2.58 -13.38 13.47
CA ALA A 333 -1.43 -13.81 14.27
C ALA A 333 -1.50 -13.14 15.66
N ASN A 334 -1.24 -13.91 16.70
CA ASN A 334 -1.23 -13.43 18.07
C ASN A 334 -0.09 -14.11 18.83
N GLY A 335 0.83 -13.32 19.37
CA GLY A 335 1.99 -13.83 20.12
C GLY A 335 3.20 -14.20 19.26
N ASP A 336 3.23 -13.88 17.97
CA ASP A 336 4.41 -14.09 17.12
C ASP A 336 5.61 -13.32 17.68
N GLY A 337 6.77 -13.97 17.73
CA GLY A 337 8.00 -13.39 18.28
C GLY A 337 8.71 -12.45 17.31
N ALA A 338 9.42 -11.46 17.85
CA ALA A 338 10.35 -10.64 17.10
C ALA A 338 11.57 -11.47 16.67
N TYR A 339 11.78 -11.67 15.37
CA TYR A 339 12.95 -12.38 14.87
C TYR A 339 14.20 -11.49 15.02
N ARG A 340 15.13 -11.90 15.89
CA ARG A 340 16.35 -11.13 16.21
C ARG A 340 17.60 -11.55 15.44
N SER A 341 17.50 -12.61 14.63
CA SER A 341 18.63 -13.06 13.82
C SER A 341 18.69 -12.29 12.51
N PRO A 342 19.82 -11.63 12.18
CA PRO A 342 20.00 -10.93 10.90
C PRO A 342 20.03 -11.87 9.69
N LEU A 343 20.13 -13.19 9.90
CA LEU A 343 20.02 -14.19 8.84
C LEU A 343 18.58 -14.46 8.40
N SER A 344 17.59 -14.01 9.19
CA SER A 344 16.18 -14.20 8.86
C SER A 344 15.70 -13.09 7.93
N LYS A 345 14.92 -13.45 6.91
CA LYS A 345 14.15 -12.46 6.11
C LYS A 345 13.21 -11.60 6.97
N LEU A 346 12.83 -12.12 8.14
CA LEU A 346 11.94 -11.45 9.10
C LEU A 346 12.69 -10.66 10.18
N TYR A 347 14.01 -10.46 10.05
CA TYR A 347 14.82 -9.76 11.04
C TYR A 347 14.24 -8.40 11.43
N LEU A 348 14.16 -8.14 12.73
CA LEU A 348 13.77 -6.86 13.33
C LEU A 348 14.78 -6.51 14.44
N SER A 349 15.47 -5.39 14.30
CA SER A 349 16.41 -4.94 15.32
C SER A 349 15.68 -4.35 16.53
N PHE A 350 16.35 -4.31 17.69
CA PHE A 350 15.78 -3.67 18.89
C PHE A 350 15.54 -2.17 18.73
N ARG A 351 16.24 -1.50 17.79
CA ARG A 351 16.04 -0.08 17.48
C ARG A 351 14.77 0.18 16.67
N GLU A 352 14.37 -0.81 15.87
CA GLU A 352 13.16 -0.77 15.06
C GLU A 352 11.94 -1.18 15.90
N ILE A 353 12.06 -2.33 16.59
CA ILE A 353 11.02 -2.91 17.44
C ILE A 353 11.65 -3.43 18.74
N PRO A 354 11.45 -2.76 19.88
CA PRO A 354 12.17 -3.10 21.11
C PRO A 354 11.54 -4.27 21.91
N TRP A 355 10.24 -4.54 21.74
CA TRP A 355 9.55 -5.65 22.40
C TRP A 355 9.74 -6.98 21.67
N ASP A 356 9.64 -8.07 22.42
CA ASP A 356 9.93 -9.42 21.91
C ASP A 356 8.69 -10.14 21.37
N VAL A 357 7.49 -9.69 21.71
CA VAL A 357 6.21 -10.26 21.24
C VAL A 357 5.47 -9.22 20.41
N MET A 358 5.07 -9.58 19.19
CA MET A 358 4.33 -8.68 18.30
C MET A 358 2.90 -8.43 18.78
N CYS A 359 2.43 -7.19 18.58
CA CYS A 359 1.01 -6.86 18.69
C CYS A 359 0.22 -7.76 17.75
N ALA A 360 -1.01 -8.13 18.09
CA ALA A 360 -1.84 -8.93 17.19
C ALA A 360 -2.00 -8.22 15.83
N TYR A 361 -1.91 -8.99 14.74
CA TYR A 361 -2.02 -8.46 13.37
C TYR A 361 -2.68 -9.46 12.42
N PRO A 362 -3.39 -8.99 11.39
CA PRO A 362 -3.83 -9.85 10.29
C PRO A 362 -2.62 -10.20 9.41
N ARG A 363 -2.36 -11.49 9.16
CA ARG A 363 -1.22 -11.94 8.35
C ARG A 363 -1.21 -11.30 6.95
N GLY A 364 -0.01 -11.06 6.42
CA GLY A 364 0.22 -10.28 5.20
C GLY A 364 -0.49 -10.75 3.94
N PHE A 365 -0.81 -12.05 3.81
CA PHE A 365 -1.31 -12.63 2.57
C PHE A 365 -2.71 -12.17 2.16
N SER A 366 -3.58 -11.83 3.12
CA SER A 366 -4.92 -11.32 2.84
C SER A 366 -5.55 -10.62 4.03
N GLN A 367 -6.14 -9.45 3.78
CA GLN A 367 -6.91 -8.67 4.74
C GLN A 367 -8.20 -8.15 4.10
N LEU A 368 -9.27 -8.14 4.88
CA LEU A 368 -10.53 -7.45 4.58
C LEU A 368 -10.64 -6.24 5.51
N ILE A 369 -10.71 -5.04 4.94
CA ILE A 369 -10.70 -3.77 5.66
C ILE A 369 -12.06 -3.10 5.50
N GLY A 370 -12.73 -2.83 6.62
CA GLY A 370 -14.01 -2.14 6.62
C GLY A 370 -13.96 -0.72 6.05
N ALA A 371 -15.04 -0.29 5.41
CA ALA A 371 -15.09 0.98 4.71
C ALA A 371 -15.04 2.21 5.63
N ASP A 372 -15.55 2.12 6.86
CA ASP A 372 -15.62 3.27 7.77
C ASP A 372 -14.28 3.58 8.46
N ILE A 373 -13.34 2.62 8.45
CA ILE A 373 -12.01 2.77 9.09
C ILE A 373 -10.90 3.16 8.12
N VAL A 374 -11.10 3.05 6.79
CA VAL A 374 -9.98 3.21 5.84
C VAL A 374 -9.42 4.63 5.81
N ASP A 375 -10.26 5.64 6.01
CA ASP A 375 -9.81 7.05 6.12
C ASP A 375 -8.98 7.26 7.38
N ASP A 376 -9.39 6.66 8.50
CA ASP A 376 -8.68 6.73 9.77
C ASP A 376 -7.33 6.04 9.66
N MET A 377 -7.28 4.89 8.98
CA MET A 377 -6.04 4.16 8.71
C MET A 377 -5.11 4.95 7.77
N ALA A 378 -5.65 5.58 6.73
CA ALA A 378 -4.88 6.42 5.81
C ALA A 378 -4.24 7.63 6.52
N ILE A 379 -4.96 8.23 7.48
CA ILE A 379 -4.47 9.34 8.31
C ILE A 379 -3.48 8.85 9.37
N GLY A 380 -3.87 7.83 10.14
CA GLY A 380 -3.05 7.24 11.20
C GLY A 380 -1.74 6.65 10.69
N SER A 381 -1.66 6.33 9.40
CA SER A 381 -0.43 5.85 8.76
C SER A 381 0.70 6.88 8.86
N ALA A 382 0.38 8.18 8.83
CA ALA A 382 1.35 9.26 8.93
C ALA A 382 1.92 9.45 10.36
N TYR A 383 1.22 8.93 11.38
CA TYR A 383 1.59 9.01 12.79
C TYR A 383 2.13 7.69 13.35
N THR A 384 2.25 6.68 12.49
CA THR A 384 2.74 5.35 12.84
C THR A 384 4.03 5.10 12.08
N ARG A 385 5.12 4.86 12.79
CA ARG A 385 6.41 4.57 12.16
C ARG A 385 6.26 3.35 11.24
N TYR A 386 6.62 3.50 9.98
CA TYR A 386 6.44 2.43 9.00
C TYR A 386 7.70 2.10 8.21
N ASN A 387 8.76 2.89 8.36
CA ASN A 387 10.05 2.50 7.81
C ASN A 387 10.52 1.24 8.55
N TYR A 388 10.79 0.19 7.77
CA TYR A 388 11.40 -1.07 8.17
C TYR A 388 10.50 -2.12 8.83
N VAL A 389 9.40 -1.79 9.51
CA VAL A 389 8.52 -2.83 10.10
C VAL A 389 7.81 -3.62 9.00
N HIS A 390 7.71 -4.95 9.13
CA HIS A 390 6.92 -5.79 8.22
C HIS A 390 5.49 -5.27 8.14
N GLU A 391 4.89 -5.29 6.95
CA GLU A 391 3.69 -4.53 6.66
C GLU A 391 2.46 -5.01 7.43
N ASP A 392 2.41 -6.31 7.72
CA ASP A 392 1.33 -6.93 8.49
C ASP A 392 1.45 -6.58 9.99
N VAL A 393 2.64 -6.70 10.58
CA VAL A 393 2.95 -6.23 11.93
C VAL A 393 2.63 -4.74 12.07
N TYR A 394 3.02 -3.93 11.07
CA TYR A 394 2.69 -2.51 11.02
C TYR A 394 1.17 -2.29 11.02
N LEU A 395 0.41 -3.04 10.23
CA LEU A 395 -1.04 -2.95 10.18
C LEU A 395 -1.69 -3.27 11.53
N GLY A 396 -1.14 -4.24 12.26
CA GLY A 396 -1.55 -4.54 13.64
C GLY A 396 -1.30 -3.38 14.60
N LEU A 397 -0.11 -2.75 14.55
CA LEU A 397 0.22 -1.58 15.36
C LEU A 397 -0.66 -0.37 15.04
N LEU A 398 -0.91 -0.12 13.74
CA LEU A 398 -1.81 0.94 13.29
C LEU A 398 -3.23 0.71 13.80
N SER A 399 -3.73 -0.53 13.70
CA SER A 399 -5.05 -0.91 14.20
C SER A 399 -5.15 -0.75 15.71
N PHE A 400 -4.12 -1.16 16.46
CA PHE A 400 -4.05 -0.98 17.91
C PHE A 400 -4.10 0.50 18.30
N LYS A 401 -3.34 1.36 17.60
CA LYS A 401 -3.35 2.81 17.84
C LYS A 401 -4.71 3.46 17.57
N LEU A 402 -5.43 2.98 16.58
CA LEU A 402 -6.75 3.48 16.20
C LEU A 402 -7.91 2.82 16.97
N GLY A 403 -7.62 1.82 17.81
CA GLY A 403 -8.67 1.05 18.50
C GLY A 403 -9.52 0.20 17.55
N ILE A 404 -9.01 -0.15 16.37
CA ILE A 404 -9.73 -0.92 15.35
C ILE A 404 -9.72 -2.41 15.73
N PRO A 405 -10.89 -3.05 15.85
CA PRO A 405 -10.98 -4.48 16.15
C PRO A 405 -10.45 -5.36 15.02
N LEU A 406 -9.70 -6.40 15.41
CA LEU A 406 -9.25 -7.47 14.53
C LEU A 406 -10.11 -8.72 14.75
N HIS A 407 -10.54 -9.37 13.66
CA HIS A 407 -11.36 -10.57 13.70
C HIS A 407 -10.72 -11.72 12.93
N HIS A 408 -10.57 -12.85 13.62
CA HIS A 408 -9.96 -14.05 13.07
C HIS A 408 -10.89 -14.82 12.14
N VAL A 409 -10.39 -15.20 10.97
CA VAL A 409 -11.10 -15.96 9.94
C VAL A 409 -10.41 -17.30 9.73
N ASN A 410 -11.12 -18.40 10.05
CA ASN A 410 -10.57 -19.75 10.02
C ASN A 410 -10.41 -20.34 8.61
N THR A 411 -11.11 -19.79 7.63
CA THR A 411 -11.11 -20.25 6.23
C THR A 411 -10.10 -19.52 5.35
N MET A 412 -9.28 -18.65 5.94
CA MET A 412 -8.11 -18.03 5.31
C MET A 412 -6.85 -18.72 5.80
N PHE A 413 -6.04 -19.26 4.90
CA PHE A 413 -4.87 -20.07 5.24
C PHE A 413 -3.58 -19.44 4.74
N ASP A 414 -2.60 -19.30 5.63
CA ASP A 414 -1.25 -18.85 5.30
C ASP A 414 -0.45 -19.94 4.54
N HIS A 415 0.71 -19.56 4.00
CA HIS A 415 1.64 -20.38 3.22
C HIS A 415 1.92 -21.74 3.89
N GLY A 416 1.27 -22.79 3.38
CA GLY A 416 1.43 -24.17 3.88
C GLY A 416 0.49 -24.54 5.02
N GLU A 417 -0.14 -23.58 5.69
CA GLU A 417 -1.08 -23.81 6.79
C GLU A 417 -2.22 -24.74 6.36
N TYR A 418 -2.71 -24.56 5.13
CA TYR A 418 -3.72 -25.44 4.57
C TYR A 418 -3.26 -26.91 4.58
N LYS A 419 -2.06 -27.24 4.08
CA LYS A 419 -1.52 -28.63 4.09
C LYS A 419 -1.47 -29.23 5.49
N PHE A 420 -1.09 -28.44 6.49
CA PHE A 420 -0.95 -28.94 7.86
C PHE A 420 -2.29 -29.11 8.57
N ARG A 421 -3.26 -28.24 8.29
CA ARG A 421 -4.57 -28.23 8.95
C ARG A 421 -5.64 -29.02 8.22
N SER A 422 -5.49 -29.25 6.91
CA SER A 422 -6.44 -29.99 6.09
C SER A 422 -6.30 -31.50 6.31
N ARG A 423 -6.72 -31.99 7.47
CA ARG A 423 -6.96 -33.42 7.67
C ARG A 423 -8.34 -33.88 7.21
N GLN A 424 -9.25 -32.98 6.77
CA GLN A 424 -10.57 -33.32 6.20
C GLN A 424 -11.24 -32.05 5.61
N ASN A 425 -11.80 -32.13 4.39
CA ASN A 425 -12.84 -31.27 3.77
C ASN A 425 -13.03 -29.85 4.36
N SER A 426 -11.95 -29.07 4.47
CA SER A 426 -12.05 -27.72 5.03
C SER A 426 -12.44 -26.76 3.91
N ASP A 427 -13.55 -26.05 4.11
CA ASP A 427 -13.97 -24.93 3.28
C ASP A 427 -12.81 -23.91 3.14
N VAL A 428 -12.24 -23.78 1.93
CA VAL A 428 -11.12 -22.87 1.64
C VAL A 428 -11.63 -21.59 0.99
N MET A 429 -11.64 -20.50 1.76
CA MET A 429 -12.03 -19.19 1.23
C MET A 429 -10.83 -18.45 0.63
N VAL A 430 -9.68 -18.48 1.30
CA VAL A 430 -8.42 -17.88 0.81
C VAL A 430 -7.27 -18.82 1.11
N ALA A 431 -6.44 -19.11 0.11
CA ALA A 431 -5.21 -19.89 0.30
C ALA A 431 -4.20 -19.60 -0.80
N HIS A 432 -2.96 -20.03 -0.60
CA HIS A 432 -1.91 -19.95 -1.60
C HIS A 432 -2.35 -20.60 -2.94
N SER A 433 -1.95 -19.97 -4.04
CA SER A 433 -2.31 -20.30 -5.42
C SER A 433 -2.10 -21.75 -5.78
N SER A 434 -1.08 -22.41 -5.22
CA SER A 434 -0.82 -23.84 -5.43
C SER A 434 -1.95 -24.79 -5.01
N TYR A 435 -2.94 -24.31 -4.26
CA TYR A 435 -4.10 -25.10 -3.82
C TYR A 435 -5.31 -24.99 -4.73
N TRP A 436 -5.27 -24.02 -5.62
CA TRP A 436 -6.26 -23.82 -6.66
C TRP A 436 -5.68 -24.51 -7.87
N GLY A 437 -6.42 -25.44 -8.49
CA GLY A 437 -5.93 -26.19 -9.65
C GLY A 437 -5.40 -25.27 -10.76
N ASN A 438 -4.81 -25.85 -11.81
CA ASN A 438 -4.34 -25.09 -12.98
C ASN A 438 -5.52 -24.54 -13.83
N THR A 439 -6.45 -23.80 -13.21
CA THR A 439 -7.55 -23.07 -13.85
C THR A 439 -7.08 -21.73 -14.37
#